data_AF-A0A522WEY6-F1
#
_entry.id   AF-A0A522WEY6-F1
#
_cell.length_a   1.000
_cell.length_b   1.000
_cell.length_c   1.000
_cell.angle_alpha   90.00
_cell.angle_beta   90.00
_cell.angle_gamma   90.00
#
_symmetry.space_group_name_H-M   'P 1'
#
loop_
_entity.id
_entity.type
_entity.pdbx_description
1 polymer ?
#
loop_
_entity_poly.entity_id
_entity_poly.type
_entity_poly.pdbx_seq_one_letter_code
_entity_poly.pdbx_strand_id
1 'polypeptide(L)' 'MFFWRTQDKKEIDFIVRKGKDILPLEVKIAQGAFKGAAMKYFLGKYSIKNGRCVCMDIAKRHSPPINFLYPWEI' A
#
# COMPACT_ATOMS: atom_id res chain seq x y z
N MET A 1 -3.37 -17.06 3.69
CA MET A 1 -3.21 -15.72 3.06
C MET A 1 -1.89 -15.75 2.31
N PHE A 2 -1.87 -15.56 0.99
CA PHE A 2 -0.64 -15.58 0.19
C PHE A 2 -0.23 -14.14 -0.12
N PHE A 3 0.99 -13.74 0.24
CA PHE A 3 1.56 -12.43 -0.05
C PHE A 3 2.77 -12.59 -0.97
N TRP A 4 2.88 -11.73 -1.99
CA TRP A 4 4.06 -11.65 -2.84
C TRP A 4 4.85 -10.41 -2.47
N ARG A 5 6.16 -10.57 -2.22
CA ARG A 5 7.10 -9.47 -1.95
C ARG A 5 7.95 -9.21 -3.19
N THR A 6 8.10 -7.97 -3.62
CA THR A 6 8.99 -7.65 -4.75
C THR A 6 10.45 -7.75 -4.29
N GLN A 7 11.29 -8.40 -5.12
CA GLN A 7 12.74 -8.46 -4.88
C GLN A 7 13.42 -7.14 -5.25
N ASP A 8 12.92 -6.48 -6.30
CA ASP A 8 13.28 -5.11 -6.59
C ASP A 8 12.45 -4.15 -5.73
N LYS A 9 13.13 -3.30 -4.94
CA LYS A 9 12.53 -2.24 -4.09
C LYS A 9 11.81 -1.14 -4.90
N LYS A 10 11.49 -1.38 -6.17
CA LYS A 10 11.07 -0.37 -7.14
C LYS A 10 9.56 -0.20 -7.26
N GLU A 11 8.74 -1.14 -6.82
CA GLU A 11 7.28 -1.06 -7.05
C GLU A 11 6.46 -0.99 -5.74
N ILE A 12 6.21 -2.09 -5.03
CA ILE A 12 5.33 -2.14 -3.83
C ILE A 12 5.77 -3.26 -2.90
N ASP A 13 5.73 -3.07 -1.57
CA ASP A 13 6.21 -4.08 -0.60
C ASP A 13 5.40 -5.39 -0.64
N PHE A 14 4.07 -5.30 -0.66
CA PHE A 14 3.19 -6.46 -0.72
C PHE A 14 2.01 -6.26 -1.66
N ILE A 15 1.54 -7.35 -2.26
CA ILE A 15 0.28 -7.42 -2.98
C ILE A 15 -0.60 -8.47 -2.30
N VAL A 16 -1.78 -8.05 -1.83
CA VAL A 16 -2.78 -8.93 -1.24
C VAL A 16 -3.86 -9.24 -2.26
N ARG A 17 -4.15 -10.52 -2.47
CA ARG A 17 -5.22 -10.96 -3.35
C ARG A 17 -6.53 -11.09 -2.57
N LYS A 18 -7.59 -10.40 -3.02
CA LYS A 18 -8.95 -10.51 -2.48
C LYS A 18 -9.89 -10.97 -3.59
N GLY A 19 -10.01 -12.29 -3.76
CA GLY A 19 -10.75 -12.89 -4.86
C GLY A 19 -10.08 -12.60 -6.21
N LYS A 20 -10.77 -11.84 -7.07
CA LYS A 20 -10.24 -11.40 -8.37
C LYS A 20 -9.47 -10.07 -8.30
N ASP A 21 -9.63 -9.34 -7.20
CA ASP A 21 -8.98 -8.05 -7.01
C ASP A 21 -7.61 -8.22 -6.34
N ILE A 22 -6.74 -7.24 -6.59
CA ILE A 22 -5.46 -7.09 -5.90
C ILE A 22 -5.43 -5.76 -5.15
N LEU A 23 -4.80 -5.77 -3.99
CA LEU A 23 -4.64 -4.64 -3.11
C LEU A 23 -3.14 -4.44 -2.82
N PRO A 24 -2.53 -3.38 -3.37
CA PRO A 24 -1.14 -3.04 -3.05
C PRO A 24 -1.03 -2.47 -1.64
N LEU A 25 -0.02 -2.92 -0.91
CA LEU A 25 0.33 -2.49 0.44
C LEU A 25 1.78 -2.01 0.48
N GLU A 26 1.99 -0.82 1.01
CA GLU A 26 3.33 -0.34 1.38
C GLU A 26 3.45 -0.31 2.91
N VAL A 27 4.62 -0.63 3.45
CA VAL A 27 4.84 -0.65 4.91
C VAL A 27 5.93 0.35 5.27
N LYS A 28 5.65 1.22 6.24
CA LYS A 28 6.60 2.18 6.79
C LYS A 28 6.54 2.13 8.31
N ILE A 29 7.62 2.56 8.97
CA ILE A 29 7.57 2.84 10.41
C ILE A 29 6.78 4.14 10.64
N ALA A 30 7.13 5.19 9.89
CA ALA A 30 6.55 6.53 9.99
C ALA A 30 5.67 6.88 8.78
N GLN A 31 4.48 7.47 8.96
CA GLN A 31 3.60 7.95 7.88
C GLN A 31 4.34 8.97 7.00
N GLY A 32 5.16 9.84 7.60
CA GLY A 32 5.95 10.85 6.87
C GLY A 32 7.00 10.26 5.93
N ALA A 33 7.37 8.98 6.09
CA ALA A 33 8.28 8.30 5.18
C ALA A 33 7.60 7.85 3.86
N PHE A 34 6.26 7.89 3.81
CA PHE A 34 5.51 7.52 2.62
C PHE A 34 5.60 8.61 1.54
N LYS A 35 6.14 8.27 0.36
CA LYS A 35 6.29 9.20 -0.78
C LYS A 35 5.17 9.10 -1.82
N GLY A 36 4.39 8.01 -1.82
CA GLY A 36 3.21 7.82 -2.67
C GLY A 36 3.45 7.68 -4.18
N ALA A 37 4.60 8.06 -4.73
CA ALA A 37 4.88 8.00 -6.16
C ALA A 37 4.81 6.56 -6.71
N ALA A 38 5.45 5.60 -6.03
CA ALA A 38 5.46 4.20 -6.41
C ALA A 38 4.04 3.59 -6.34
N MET A 39 3.30 3.87 -5.26
CA MET A 39 1.89 3.49 -5.12
C MET A 39 1.02 4.07 -6.24
N LYS A 40 1.12 5.38 -6.54
CA LYS A 40 0.34 6.01 -7.62
C LYS A 40 0.66 5.40 -8.99
N TYR A 41 1.94 5.17 -9.28
CA TYR A 41 2.36 4.50 -10.51
C TYR A 41 1.76 3.09 -10.61
N PHE A 42 1.84 2.30 -9.54
CA PHE A 42 1.31 0.94 -9.50
C PHE A 42 -0.21 0.92 -9.71
N LEU A 43 -0.95 1.79 -9.03
CA LEU A 43 -2.40 1.92 -9.19
C LEU A 43 -2.79 2.25 -10.63
N GLY A 44 -2.08 3.17 -11.28
CA GLY A 44 -2.30 3.52 -12.69
C GLY A 44 -1.96 2.38 -13.65
N LYS A 45 -0.79 1.75 -13.49
CA LYS A 45 -0.30 0.66 -14.35
C LYS A 45 -1.25 -0.53 -14.39
N TYR A 46 -1.85 -0.87 -13.26
CA TYR A 46 -2.73 -2.04 -13.12
C TYR A 46 -4.22 -1.68 -13.04
N SER A 47 -4.59 -0.41 -13.25
CA SER A 47 -5.98 0.06 -13.17
C SER A 47 -6.68 -0.28 -11.84
N ILE A 48 -5.96 -0.15 -10.72
CA ILE A 48 -6.46 -0.46 -9.38
C ILE A 48 -7.00 0.82 -8.73
N LYS A 49 -8.15 0.73 -8.06
CA LYS A 49 -8.84 1.90 -7.48
C LYS A 49 -8.16 2.46 -6.23
N ASN A 50 -7.59 1.61 -5.39
CA ASN A 50 -7.03 2.03 -4.12
C ASN A 50 -5.84 1.18 -3.68
N GLY A 51 -4.99 1.78 -2.84
CA GLY A 51 -3.89 1.12 -2.15
C GLY A 51 -3.92 1.46 -0.67
N ARG A 52 -3.10 0.77 0.13
CA ARG A 52 -2.92 1.11 1.55
C ARG A 52 -1.45 1.25 1.91
N CYS A 53 -1.18 2.11 2.89
CA CYS A 53 0.10 2.21 3.54
C CYS A 53 -0.07 1.86 5.03
N VAL A 54 0.72 0.92 5.53
CA VAL A 54 0.70 0.48 6.92
C VAL A 54 1.81 1.19 7.67
N CYS A 55 1.48 1.90 8.74
CA CYS A 55 2.43 2.69 9.53
C CYS A 55 2.19 2.52 11.03
N MET A 56 3.22 2.71 11.86
CA MET A 56 3.09 2.68 13.33
C MET A 56 2.51 3.99 13.89
N ASP A 57 2.55 5.07 13.12
CA ASP A 57 1.96 6.38 13.37
C ASP A 57 1.01 6.77 12.21
N ILE A 58 -0.09 7.44 12.53
CA ILE A 58 -1.00 7.99 11.52
C ILE A 58 -1.48 9.36 11.97
N ALA A 59 -0.93 10.40 11.34
CA ALA A 59 -1.44 11.77 11.43
C ALA A 59 -2.72 11.97 10.60
N LYS A 60 -2.87 11.27 9.45
CA LYS A 60 -4.05 11.36 8.58
C LYS A 60 -4.45 9.98 8.03
N ARG A 61 -5.63 9.49 8.41
CA ARG A 61 -6.14 8.15 8.01
C ARG A 61 -6.54 8.05 6.54
N HIS A 62 -7.17 9.11 6.00
CA HIS A 62 -7.78 9.06 4.66
C HIS A 62 -7.10 10.04 3.70
N SER A 63 -6.57 9.52 2.59
CA SER A 63 -6.06 10.32 1.47
C SER A 63 -6.25 9.56 0.15
N PRO A 64 -7.50 9.41 -0.33
CA PRO A 64 -7.79 8.73 -1.59
C PRO A 64 -6.83 9.16 -2.70
N PRO A 65 -6.28 8.22 -3.49
CA PRO A 65 -6.65 6.79 -3.55
C PRO A 65 -5.93 5.88 -2.52
N ILE A 66 -5.21 6.45 -1.55
CA ILE A 66 -4.31 5.71 -0.64
C ILE A 66 -4.76 5.88 0.82
N ASN A 67 -5.08 4.79 1.50
CA ASN A 67 -5.48 4.81 2.89
C ASN A 67 -4.32 4.45 3.82
N PHE A 68 -4.22 5.09 4.98
CA PHE A 68 -3.25 4.76 6.00
C PHE A 68 -3.91 3.92 7.09
N LEU A 69 -3.26 2.82 7.46
CA LEU A 69 -3.74 1.87 8.47
C LEU A 69 -2.63 1.52 9.47
N TYR A 70 -3.03 1.17 10.68
CA TYR A 70 -2.12 0.55 11.62
C TYR A 70 -1.94 -0.94 11.30
N PRO A 71 -0.84 -1.59 11.74
CA PRO A 71 -0.61 -3.00 11.47
C PRO A 71 -1.74 -3.93 11.92
N TRP A 72 -2.43 -3.60 13.02
CA TRP A 72 -3.53 -4.38 13.58
C TRP A 72 -4.90 -4.13 12.91
N GLU A 73 -4.97 -3.26 11.91
CA GLU A 73 -6.20 -2.96 11.16
C GLU A 73 -6.25 -3.67 9.79
N ILE A 74 -5.27 -4.55 9.51
CA ILE A 74 -5.17 -5.29 8.25
C ILE A 74 -6.12 -6.48 8.16
#